data_AF-A0A967UUH8-F1
#
_entry.id   AF-A0A967UUH8-F1
#
_cell.length_a   1.000
_cell.length_b   1.000
_cell.length_c   1.000
_cell.angle_alpha   90.00
_cell.angle_beta   90.00
_cell.angle_gamma   90.00
#
_symmetry.space_group_name_H-M   'P 1'
#
loop_
_entity.id
_entity.type
_entity.pdbx_description
1 polymer ?
#
loop_
_entity_poly.entity_id
_entity_poly.type
_entity_poly.pdbx_seq_one_letter_code
_entity_poly.pdbx_strand_id
1 'polypeptide(L)' 'MFTDVDAFLKSALEESSPPDGISSAAEAIWHAKAGNWEASHDIAQDLPGSLGSWIH' A
#
# COMPACT_ATOMS: atom_id res chain seq x y z
N MET A 1 -3.55 14.48 2.30
CA MET A 1 -2.21 13.92 2.04
C MET A 1 -1.52 13.71 3.38
N PHE A 2 -1.11 12.49 3.69
CA PHE A 2 -0.35 12.22 4.92
C PHE A 2 1.00 12.93 4.83
N THR A 3 1.38 13.64 5.89
CA THR A 3 2.73 14.23 6.03
C THR A 3 3.63 13.35 6.90
N ASP A 4 3.11 12.22 7.37
CA ASP A 4 3.70 11.36 8.37
C ASP A 4 3.45 9.88 8.00
N VAL A 5 4.51 9.06 8.06
CA VAL A 5 4.45 7.65 7.65
C VAL A 5 3.76 6.80 8.72
N ASP A 6 3.93 7.13 10.01
CA ASP A 6 3.32 6.37 11.10
C ASP A 6 1.80 6.49 11.06
N ALA A 7 1.28 7.71 10.84
CA ALA A 7 -0.14 7.96 10.63
C ALA A 7 -0.69 7.20 9.42
N PHE A 8 0.07 7.11 8.32
CA PHE A 8 -0.31 6.34 7.15
C PHE A 8 -0.40 4.83 7.46
N LEU A 9 0.64 4.26 8.07
CA LEU A 9 0.67 2.84 8.43
C LEU A 9 -0.35 2.48 9.50
N LYS A 10 -0.68 3.41 10.38
CA LYS A 10 -1.74 3.25 11.37
C LYS A 10 -3.12 3.18 10.70
N SER A 11 -3.38 4.01 9.69
CA SER A 11 -4.65 3.96 8.94
C SER A 11 -4.92 2.58 8.33
N ALA A 12 -3.87 1.85 7.93
CA ALA A 12 -4.00 0.49 7.41
C ALA A 12 -4.52 -0.54 8.41
N LEU A 13 -4.49 -0.22 9.71
CA LEU A 13 -4.98 -1.09 10.77
C LEU A 13 -6.36 -0.65 11.29
N GLU A 14 -6.78 0.58 11.01
CA GLU A 14 -7.97 1.20 11.60
C GLU A 14 -9.07 1.45 10.56
N GLU A 15 -8.70 1.68 9.31
CA GLU A 15 -9.60 2.02 8.22
C GLU A 15 -9.86 0.81 7.31
N SER A 16 -11.05 0.75 6.71
CA SER A 16 -11.45 -0.33 5.81
C SER A 16 -10.89 -0.23 4.40
N SER A 17 -10.30 0.91 4.04
CA SER A 17 -9.84 1.19 2.67
C SER A 17 -8.64 2.14 2.66
N PRO A 18 -7.76 2.03 1.65
CA PRO A 18 -6.64 2.95 1.51
C PRO A 18 -7.12 4.38 1.25
N PRO A 19 -6.31 5.39 1.62
CA PRO A 19 -6.58 6.79 1.31
C PRO A 19 -6.63 7.08 -0.18
N ASP A 20 -7.57 7.93 -0.62
CA ASP A 20 -7.67 8.35 -2.01
C ASP A 20 -6.45 9.14 -2.49
N GLY A 21 -6.11 8.97 -3.78
CA GLY A 21 -5.10 9.77 -4.47
C GLY A 21 -3.65 9.46 -4.10
N ILE A 22 -3.39 8.38 -3.37
CA ILE A 22 -2.04 7.84 -3.18
C ILE A 22 -1.54 7.12 -4.43
N SER A 23 -0.23 6.90 -4.53
CA SER A 23 0.32 6.09 -5.62
C SER A 23 0.00 4.61 -5.44
N SER A 24 -0.04 3.84 -6.54
CA SER A 24 -0.24 2.38 -6.48
C SER A 24 0.80 1.67 -5.62
N ALA A 25 2.05 2.17 -5.58
CA ALA A 25 3.06 1.62 -4.67
C ALA A 25 2.72 1.85 -3.18
N ALA A 26 2.19 3.03 -2.84
CA ALA A 26 1.73 3.30 -1.47
C ALA A 26 0.49 2.47 -1.14
N GLU A 27 -0.43 2.29 -2.09
CA GLU A 27 -1.61 1.44 -1.94
C GLU A 27 -1.23 -0.03 -1.68
N ALA A 28 -0.26 -0.57 -2.41
CA ALA A 28 0.27 -1.91 -2.16
C ALA A 28 0.84 -2.04 -0.74
N ILE A 29 1.66 -1.08 -0.31
CA ILE A 29 2.23 -1.06 1.06
C ILE A 29 1.12 -0.97 2.12
N TRP A 30 0.07 -0.19 1.86
CA TRP A 30 -1.09 -0.09 2.76
C TRP A 30 -1.78 -1.45 2.91
N HIS A 31 -2.05 -2.14 1.80
CA HIS A 31 -2.66 -3.47 1.82
C HIS A 31 -1.78 -4.52 2.49
N ALA A 32 -0.46 -4.47 2.27
CA ALA A 32 0.49 -5.32 2.97
C ALA A 32 0.41 -5.13 4.49
N LYS A 33 0.32 -3.88 4.95
CA LYS A 33 0.19 -3.54 6.36
C LYS A 33 -1.16 -3.96 6.96
N ALA A 34 -2.24 -3.86 6.17
CA ALA A 34 -3.59 -4.28 6.54
C ALA A 34 -3.76 -5.81 6.60
N GLY A 35 -2.78 -6.58 6.12
CA GLY A 35 -2.86 -8.04 6.03
C GLY A 35 -3.61 -8.55 4.79
N ASN A 36 -3.91 -7.66 3.83
CA ASN A 36 -4.59 -8.01 2.58
C ASN A 36 -3.56 -8.39 1.52
N TRP A 37 -3.00 -9.61 1.66
CA TRP A 37 -1.90 -10.08 0.81
C TRP A 37 -2.26 -10.08 -0.67
N GLU A 38 -3.44 -10.58 -1.05
CA GLU A 38 -3.87 -10.68 -2.45
C GLU A 38 -3.90 -9.29 -3.12
N ALA A 39 -4.50 -8.30 -2.47
CA ALA A 39 -4.56 -6.94 -3.00
C ALA A 39 -3.17 -6.30 -3.11
N SER A 40 -2.31 -6.50 -2.11
CA SER A 40 -0.93 -6.00 -2.16
C SER A 40 -0.15 -6.65 -3.29
N HIS A 41 -0.26 -7.96 -3.46
CA HIS A 41 0.44 -8.73 -4.48
C HIS A 41 -0.02 -8.33 -5.88
N ASP A 42 -1.33 -8.24 -6.11
CA ASP A 42 -1.88 -7.89 -7.42
C ASP A 42 -1.41 -6.50 -7.88
N ILE A 43 -1.41 -5.52 -6.96
CA ILE A 43 -0.89 -4.18 -7.27
C ILE A 43 0.62 -4.22 -7.52
N ALA A 44 1.38 -4.93 -6.68
CA ALA A 44 2.84 -5.01 -6.80
C ALA A 44 3.28 -5.70 -8.10
N GLN A 45 2.55 -6.72 -8.53
CA GLN A 45 2.77 -7.45 -9.79
C GLN A 45 2.61 -6.56 -11.03
N ASP A 46 1.68 -5.60 -10.99
CA ASP A 46 1.39 -4.69 -12.10
C ASP A 46 2.30 -3.45 -12.12
N LEU A 47 3.07 -3.19 -11.06
CA LEU A 47 4.00 -2.07 -11.00
C LEU A 47 5.22 -2.28 -11.91
N PRO A 48 5.52 -1.33 -12.83
CA PRO A 48 6.67 -1.46 -13.71
C PRO A 48 8.00 -1.22 -12.97
N GLY A 49 9.05 -1.89 -13.44
CA GLY A 49 10.41 -1.69 -12.95
C GLY A 49 10.68 -2.32 -11.59
N SER A 50 11.71 -1.84 -10.90
CA SER A 50 12.20 -2.47 -9.67
C SER A 50 11.33 -2.23 -8.45
N LEU A 51 10.33 -1.33 -8.53
CA LEU A 51 9.52 -0.97 -7.38
C LEU A 51 8.55 -2.08 -6.99
N GLY A 52 7.86 -2.70 -7.97
CA GLY A 52 7.02 -3.88 -7.70
C GLY A 52 7.83 -5.04 -7.13
N SER A 53 9.01 -5.31 -7.69
CA SER A 53 9.93 -6.34 -7.19
C SER A 53 10.48 -6.07 -5.79
N TRP A 54 10.52 -4.81 -5.33
CA TRP A 54 10.92 -4.48 -3.96
C TRP A 54 9.79 -4.70 -2.95
N ILE A 55 8.53 -4.58 -3.39
CA ILE A 55 7.35 -4.79 -2.54
C ILE A 55 7.06 -6.30 -2.35
N HIS A 56 7.33 -7.13 -3.36
CA HIS A 56 7.33 -8.59 -3.25
C HIS A 56 8.39 -9.11 -2.27
#